data_AF-A0A967YAZ7-F1
#
_entry.id   AF-A0A967YAZ7-F1
#
_cell.length_a   1.000
_cell.length_b   1.000
_cell.length_c   1.000
_cell.angle_alpha   90.00
_cell.angle_beta   90.00
_cell.angle_gamma   90.00
#
_symmetry.space_group_name_H-M   'P 1'
#
loop_
_entity.id
_entity.type
_entity.pdbx_description
1 polymer ?
#
loop_
_entity_poly.entity_id
_entity_poly.type
_entity_poly.pdbx_seq_one_letter_code
_entity_poly.pdbx_strand_id
1 'polypeptide(L)'
;APDKTAALGIWKAYFIEPIFFFFIIISTLKTRKDWLMIFRALCFSGLVIAAFAIVQKFTGFAIPEAWACERRVTSVFGFPNAVGLYLAPIIILSFSLLYDYLKSKAWLWSAFYALVFFASIVAIIFSKTEAAWIAVGCGLFIFCLFKKELRILAIVIAVAIILIIGLTPEYREPVMEKLLLKDWSGHVRLTIWQESWEMLKTKPVFGAGLSGYPLAMIPFHKASYIEIFQYPHNFVLNFWTEIGILGLIAWLWLSAKAFKYGLQNWQKEFSLIIVGFVTVIIIHGLVDVPYLKNDLAMMYWLFLGLSFYIKK
;
A
#
# COMPACT_ATOMS: atom_id res chain seq x y z
N ALA A 1 -1.36 2.41 26.25
CA ALA A 1 -1.78 3.65 25.58
C ALA A 1 -2.00 4.74 26.63
N PRO A 2 -1.55 5.98 26.37
CA PRO A 2 -1.77 7.12 27.25
C PRO A 2 -3.24 7.56 27.32
N ASP A 3 -3.94 7.57 26.18
CA ASP A 3 -5.39 7.80 26.10
C ASP A 3 -6.10 6.46 25.83
N LYS A 4 -6.85 5.97 26.82
CA LYS A 4 -7.57 4.69 26.71
C LYS A 4 -8.77 4.76 25.77
N THR A 5 -9.46 5.89 25.70
CA THR A 5 -10.67 6.05 24.88
C THR A 5 -10.30 6.11 23.40
N ALA A 6 -9.31 6.93 23.05
CA ALA A 6 -8.78 6.99 21.69
C ALA A 6 -8.21 5.62 21.26
N ALA A 7 -7.44 4.97 22.14
CA ALA A 7 -6.90 3.64 21.88
C ALA A 7 -7.99 2.59 21.62
N LEU A 8 -9.07 2.57 22.42
CA LEU A 8 -10.20 1.66 22.20
C LEU A 8 -10.91 1.94 20.88
N GLY A 9 -11.06 3.21 20.49
CA GLY A 9 -11.61 3.60 19.20
C GLY A 9 -10.78 3.06 18.03
N ILE A 10 -9.46 3.26 18.08
CA ILE A 10 -8.54 2.74 17.05
C ILE A 10 -8.52 1.21 17.05
N TRP A 11 -8.49 0.58 18.22
CA TRP A 11 -8.50 -0.88 18.32
C TRP A 11 -9.73 -1.48 17.66
N LYS A 12 -10.90 -0.90 17.97
CA LYS A 12 -12.16 -1.29 17.36
C LYS A 12 -12.11 -1.15 15.83
N ALA A 13 -11.72 0.02 15.34
CA ALA A 13 -11.83 0.37 13.92
C ALA A 13 -10.76 -0.30 13.03
N TYR A 14 -9.53 -0.47 13.52
CA TYR A 14 -8.42 -0.98 12.71
C TYR A 14 -8.14 -2.48 12.92
N PHE A 15 -8.72 -3.11 13.95
CA PHE A 15 -8.49 -4.52 14.25
C PHE A 15 -9.80 -5.29 14.38
N ILE A 16 -10.67 -4.90 15.29
CA ILE A 16 -11.89 -5.67 15.57
C ILE A 16 -12.82 -5.70 14.34
N GLU A 17 -13.20 -4.55 13.81
CA GLU A 17 -14.08 -4.45 12.64
C GLU A 17 -13.50 -5.17 11.40
N PRO A 18 -12.21 -4.98 11.02
CA PRO A 18 -11.61 -5.70 9.90
C PRO A 18 -11.46 -7.21 10.11
N ILE A 19 -11.19 -7.67 11.34
CA ILE A 19 -11.13 -9.11 11.65
C ILE A 19 -12.53 -9.74 11.54
N PHE A 20 -13.57 -9.07 12.05
CA PHE A 20 -14.95 -9.53 11.85
C PHE A 20 -15.31 -9.55 10.37
N PHE A 21 -14.92 -8.53 9.62
CA PHE A 21 -15.10 -8.49 8.18
C PHE A 21 -14.42 -9.67 7.48
N PHE A 22 -13.19 -10.04 7.89
CA PHE A 22 -12.52 -11.24 7.40
C PHE A 22 -13.33 -12.52 7.63
N PHE A 23 -13.89 -12.71 8.84
CA PHE A 23 -14.74 -13.87 9.12
C PHE A 23 -16.01 -13.89 8.26
N ILE A 24 -16.61 -12.73 8.00
CA ILE A 24 -17.74 -12.59 7.06
C ILE A 24 -17.30 -12.98 5.66
N ILE A 25 -16.16 -12.48 5.17
CA ILE A 25 -15.64 -12.78 3.84
C ILE A 25 -15.45 -14.29 3.65
N ILE A 26 -14.72 -14.97 4.55
CA ILE A 26 -14.42 -16.40 4.38
C ILE A 26 -15.67 -17.29 4.56
N SER A 27 -16.68 -16.79 5.29
CA SER A 27 -17.94 -17.49 5.52
C SER A 27 -18.97 -17.27 4.41
N THR A 28 -18.90 -16.16 3.67
CA THR A 28 -19.86 -15.80 2.61
C THR A 28 -19.32 -15.98 1.19
N LEU A 29 -18.08 -15.58 0.90
CA LEU A 29 -17.52 -15.66 -0.45
C LEU A 29 -16.97 -17.06 -0.70
N LYS A 30 -17.75 -17.89 -1.42
CA LYS A 30 -17.41 -19.29 -1.68
C LYS A 30 -17.06 -19.56 -3.12
N THR A 31 -17.63 -18.79 -4.04
CA THR A 31 -17.53 -19.03 -5.46
C THR A 31 -16.66 -17.97 -6.13
N ARG A 32 -16.17 -18.30 -7.33
CA ARG A 32 -15.51 -17.37 -8.23
C ARG A 32 -16.35 -16.11 -8.49
N LYS A 33 -17.68 -16.27 -8.63
CA LYS A 33 -18.60 -15.17 -8.90
C LYS A 33 -18.63 -14.17 -7.74
N ASP A 34 -18.60 -14.67 -6.50
CA ASP A 34 -18.61 -13.84 -5.29
C ASP A 34 -17.34 -12.97 -5.22
N TRP A 35 -16.17 -13.58 -5.44
CA TRP A 35 -14.89 -12.86 -5.45
C TRP A 35 -14.81 -11.84 -6.59
N LEU A 36 -15.26 -12.20 -7.79
CA LEU A 36 -15.31 -11.24 -8.90
C LEU A 36 -16.26 -10.07 -8.61
N MET A 37 -17.37 -10.29 -7.91
CA MET A 37 -18.27 -9.20 -7.51
C MET A 37 -17.55 -8.21 -6.57
N ILE A 38 -16.82 -8.72 -5.57
CA ILE A 38 -16.05 -7.88 -4.65
C ILE A 38 -14.90 -7.16 -5.38
N PHE A 39 -14.17 -7.85 -6.26
CA PHE A 39 -13.12 -7.21 -7.05
C PHE A 39 -13.66 -6.13 -7.98
N ARG A 40 -14.83 -6.34 -8.60
CA ARG A 40 -15.48 -5.30 -9.40
C ARG A 40 -15.88 -4.10 -8.55
N ALA A 41 -16.43 -4.32 -7.35
CA ALA A 41 -16.75 -3.24 -6.43
C ALA A 41 -15.50 -2.45 -6.02
N LEU A 42 -14.39 -3.14 -5.72
CA LEU A 42 -13.11 -2.52 -5.37
C LEU A 42 -12.46 -1.79 -6.55
N CYS A 43 -12.53 -2.35 -7.77
CA CYS A 43 -12.07 -1.67 -8.97
C CYS A 43 -12.92 -0.44 -9.31
N PHE A 44 -14.24 -0.52 -9.09
CA PHE A 44 -15.14 0.62 -9.28
C PHE A 44 -14.86 1.72 -8.26
N SER A 45 -14.66 1.39 -6.98
CA SER A 45 -14.25 2.39 -5.98
C SER A 45 -12.89 2.99 -6.32
N GLY A 46 -11.92 2.19 -6.76
CA GLY A 46 -10.64 2.65 -7.29
C GLY A 46 -10.80 3.63 -8.45
N LEU A 47 -11.70 3.36 -9.39
CA LEU A 47 -12.00 4.24 -10.52
C LEU A 47 -12.59 5.57 -10.06
N VAL A 48 -13.49 5.58 -9.07
CA VAL A 48 -14.03 6.82 -8.49
C VAL A 48 -12.93 7.66 -7.84
N ILE A 49 -12.07 7.03 -7.05
CA ILE A 49 -10.93 7.69 -6.39
C ILE A 49 -9.96 8.27 -7.44
N ALA A 50 -9.65 7.50 -8.48
CA ALA A 50 -8.77 7.92 -9.56
C ALA A 50 -9.39 9.05 -10.41
N ALA A 51 -10.67 8.93 -10.77
CA ALA A 51 -11.37 9.96 -11.53
C ALA A 51 -11.42 11.28 -10.76
N PHE A 52 -11.74 11.25 -9.47
CA PHE A 52 -11.74 12.45 -8.65
C PHE A 52 -10.33 13.06 -8.53
N ALA A 53 -9.28 12.24 -8.33
CA ALA A 53 -7.89 12.71 -8.35
C ALA A 53 -7.50 13.38 -9.69
N ILE A 54 -7.94 12.82 -10.81
CA ILE A 54 -7.70 13.38 -12.15
C ILE A 54 -8.42 14.73 -12.31
N VAL A 55 -9.68 14.83 -11.88
CA VAL A 55 -10.45 16.09 -11.88
C VAL A 55 -9.76 17.14 -11.02
N GLN A 56 -9.31 16.77 -9.81
CA GLN A 56 -8.53 17.66 -8.94
C GLN A 56 -7.30 18.20 -9.65
N LYS A 57 -6.57 17.36 -10.41
CA LYS A 57 -5.35 17.79 -11.11
C LYS A 57 -5.63 18.94 -12.07
N PHE A 58 -6.69 18.83 -12.88
CA PHE A 58 -7.00 19.81 -13.92
C PHE A 58 -7.74 21.04 -13.42
N THR A 59 -8.60 20.89 -12.41
CA THR A 59 -9.42 22.00 -11.89
C THR A 59 -8.78 22.71 -10.70
N GLY A 60 -7.92 22.03 -9.94
CA GLY A 60 -7.44 22.50 -8.64
C GLY A 60 -8.50 22.39 -7.53
N PHE A 61 -9.71 21.94 -7.86
CA PHE A 61 -10.83 21.85 -6.94
C PHE A 61 -10.53 20.88 -5.79
N ALA A 62 -10.90 21.27 -4.57
CA ALA A 62 -10.82 20.44 -3.36
C ALA A 62 -9.43 19.85 -3.04
N ILE A 63 -8.34 20.39 -3.61
CA ILE A 63 -6.98 20.07 -3.16
C ILE A 63 -6.73 20.83 -1.85
N PRO A 64 -6.34 20.15 -0.75
CA PRO A 64 -6.02 20.85 0.51
C PRO A 64 -4.90 21.87 0.31
N GLU A 65 -4.95 22.98 1.05
CA GLU A 65 -4.04 24.12 0.89
C GLU A 65 -2.55 23.73 0.94
N ALA A 66 -2.19 22.82 1.85
CA ALA A 66 -0.85 22.27 2.00
C ALA A 66 -0.28 21.62 0.71
N TRP A 67 -1.14 21.22 -0.22
CA TRP A 67 -0.79 20.51 -1.46
C TRP A 67 -1.16 21.29 -2.73
N ALA A 68 -1.81 22.45 -2.59
CA ALA A 68 -2.39 23.21 -3.68
C ALA A 68 -1.32 23.84 -4.59
N CYS A 69 -0.23 24.38 -4.00
CA CYS A 69 0.86 25.02 -4.74
C CYS A 69 1.47 24.08 -5.80
N GLU A 70 1.70 22.82 -5.44
CA GLU A 70 2.23 21.81 -6.35
C GLU A 70 1.16 21.07 -7.18
N ARG A 71 -0.12 21.37 -6.94
CA ARG A 71 -1.29 20.63 -7.45
C ARG A 71 -1.12 19.13 -7.29
N ARG A 72 -0.74 18.73 -6.06
CA ARG A 72 -0.54 17.33 -5.67
C ARG A 72 -1.87 16.79 -5.16
N VAL A 73 -2.46 15.85 -5.90
CA VAL A 73 -3.86 15.47 -5.70
C VAL A 73 -4.01 14.50 -4.52
N THR A 74 -5.11 14.64 -3.79
CA THR A 74 -5.41 13.82 -2.60
C THR A 74 -6.68 12.99 -2.77
N SER A 75 -7.42 13.19 -3.87
CA SER A 75 -8.77 12.65 -4.06
C SER A 75 -9.65 13.02 -2.85
N VAL A 76 -10.37 12.05 -2.29
CA VAL A 76 -11.20 12.21 -1.09
C VAL A 76 -10.39 12.13 0.22
N PHE A 77 -9.07 11.98 0.16
CA PHE A 77 -8.21 11.87 1.33
C PHE A 77 -7.62 13.22 1.73
N GLY A 78 -7.11 13.31 2.97
CA GLY A 78 -6.45 14.53 3.47
C GLY A 78 -5.00 14.71 3.00
N PHE A 79 -4.37 13.66 2.47
CA PHE A 79 -2.98 13.70 2.04
C PHE A 79 -2.74 12.82 0.81
N PRO A 80 -1.79 13.19 -0.06
CA PRO A 80 -1.63 12.58 -1.38
C PRO A 80 -1.18 11.13 -1.35
N ASN A 81 -0.35 10.74 -0.37
CA ASN A 81 0.12 9.35 -0.28
C ASN A 81 -1.02 8.34 -0.07
N ALA A 82 -2.14 8.76 0.54
CA ALA A 82 -3.31 7.90 0.70
C ALA A 82 -3.87 7.41 -0.65
N VAL A 83 -3.75 8.22 -1.72
CA VAL A 83 -4.13 7.82 -3.08
C VAL A 83 -3.29 6.62 -3.53
N GLY A 84 -1.96 6.69 -3.33
CA GLY A 84 -1.06 5.59 -3.66
C GLY A 84 -1.28 4.35 -2.80
N LEU A 85 -1.51 4.52 -1.49
CA LEU A 85 -1.78 3.40 -0.58
C LEU A 85 -3.05 2.63 -0.96
N TYR A 86 -4.08 3.34 -1.40
CA TYR A 86 -5.35 2.74 -1.81
C TYR A 86 -5.30 2.15 -3.23
N LEU A 87 -4.76 2.89 -4.20
CA LEU A 87 -4.79 2.50 -5.62
C LEU A 87 -3.71 1.51 -6.03
N ALA A 88 -2.55 1.48 -5.36
CA ALA A 88 -1.46 0.57 -5.73
C ALA A 88 -1.86 -0.92 -5.70
N PRO A 89 -2.58 -1.41 -4.67
CA PRO A 89 -3.05 -2.79 -4.69
C PRO A 89 -4.19 -3.04 -5.71
N ILE A 90 -5.02 -2.03 -5.99
CA ILE A 90 -6.06 -2.09 -7.02
C ILE A 90 -5.45 -2.19 -8.42
N ILE A 91 -4.29 -1.57 -8.66
CA ILE A 91 -3.53 -1.74 -9.90
C ILE A 91 -3.14 -3.20 -10.11
N ILE A 92 -2.59 -3.87 -9.08
CA ILE A 92 -2.25 -5.31 -9.17
C ILE A 92 -3.49 -6.15 -9.49
N LEU A 93 -4.59 -5.89 -8.78
CA LEU A 93 -5.86 -6.58 -8.98
C LEU A 93 -6.39 -6.39 -10.41
N SER A 94 -6.49 -5.14 -10.86
CA SER A 94 -6.99 -4.78 -12.18
C SER A 94 -6.10 -5.33 -13.30
N PHE A 95 -4.78 -5.32 -13.14
CA PHE A 95 -3.85 -5.90 -14.11
C PHE A 95 -4.00 -7.42 -14.23
N SER A 96 -4.11 -8.13 -13.10
CA SER A 96 -4.34 -9.58 -13.12
C SER A 96 -5.64 -9.94 -13.84
N LEU A 97 -6.73 -9.23 -13.53
CA LEU A 97 -8.03 -9.49 -14.16
C LEU A 97 -8.03 -9.08 -15.63
N LEU A 98 -7.42 -7.95 -15.98
CA LEU A 98 -7.22 -7.51 -17.36
C LEU A 98 -6.53 -8.60 -18.18
N TYR A 99 -5.44 -9.16 -17.66
CA TYR A 99 -4.71 -10.24 -18.32
C TYR A 99 -5.59 -11.47 -18.59
N ASP A 100 -6.35 -11.93 -17.60
CA ASP A 100 -7.23 -13.09 -17.75
C ASP A 100 -8.40 -12.83 -18.72
N TYR A 101 -8.96 -11.61 -18.71
CA TYR A 101 -10.07 -11.22 -19.59
C TYR A 101 -9.64 -10.95 -21.04
N LEU A 102 -8.42 -10.45 -21.27
CA LEU A 102 -7.84 -10.35 -22.62
C LEU A 102 -7.66 -11.74 -23.24
N LYS A 103 -7.18 -12.72 -22.46
CA LYS A 103 -7.04 -14.10 -22.94
C LYS A 103 -8.36 -14.78 -23.28
N SER A 104 -9.39 -14.54 -22.49
CA SER A 104 -10.74 -15.07 -22.73
C SER A 104 -11.55 -14.25 -23.75
N LYS A 105 -10.95 -13.22 -24.37
CA LYS A 105 -11.58 -12.34 -25.38
C LYS A 105 -12.86 -11.65 -24.89
N ALA A 106 -12.99 -11.42 -23.58
CA ALA A 106 -14.14 -10.74 -22.99
C ALA A 106 -13.95 -9.21 -23.02
N TRP A 107 -14.01 -8.62 -24.21
CA TRP A 107 -13.55 -7.25 -24.46
C TRP A 107 -14.17 -6.16 -23.57
N LEU A 108 -15.46 -6.28 -23.22
CA LEU A 108 -16.12 -5.34 -22.32
C LEU A 108 -15.45 -5.32 -20.93
N TRP A 109 -15.17 -6.48 -20.36
CA TRP A 109 -14.50 -6.58 -19.06
C TRP A 109 -13.03 -6.19 -19.16
N SER A 110 -12.35 -6.55 -20.25
CA SER A 110 -10.98 -6.09 -20.51
C SER A 110 -10.91 -4.56 -20.56
N ALA A 111 -11.85 -3.90 -21.25
CA ALA A 111 -11.90 -2.44 -21.30
C ALA A 111 -12.13 -1.81 -19.91
N PHE A 112 -13.02 -2.39 -19.10
CA PHE A 112 -13.25 -1.94 -17.73
C PHE A 112 -11.98 -2.02 -16.86
N TYR A 113 -11.30 -3.18 -16.83
CA TYR A 113 -10.09 -3.33 -16.02
C TYR A 113 -8.91 -2.53 -16.57
N ALA A 114 -8.81 -2.34 -17.89
CA ALA A 114 -7.82 -1.44 -18.50
C ALA A 114 -8.06 0.01 -18.06
N LEU A 115 -9.31 0.48 -18.09
CA LEU A 115 -9.66 1.82 -17.61
C LEU A 115 -9.26 2.02 -16.14
N VAL A 116 -9.60 1.06 -15.28
CA VAL A 116 -9.24 1.10 -13.85
C VAL A 116 -7.71 1.12 -13.68
N PHE A 117 -6.98 0.26 -14.40
CA PHE A 117 -5.53 0.17 -14.35
C PHE A 117 -4.88 1.51 -14.75
N PHE A 118 -5.20 2.03 -15.94
CA PHE A 118 -4.59 3.26 -16.44
C PHE A 118 -5.01 4.49 -15.65
N ALA A 119 -6.30 4.63 -15.28
CA ALA A 119 -6.74 5.74 -14.46
C ALA A 119 -6.05 5.74 -13.08
N SER A 120 -5.87 4.56 -12.48
CA SER A 120 -5.17 4.44 -11.20
C SER A 120 -3.69 4.82 -11.30
N ILE A 121 -3.02 4.40 -12.38
CA ILE A 121 -1.64 4.84 -12.68
C ILE A 121 -1.62 6.38 -12.79
N VAL A 122 -2.43 6.99 -13.64
CA VAL A 122 -2.47 8.45 -13.80
C VAL A 122 -2.73 9.17 -12.46
N ALA A 123 -3.65 8.67 -11.64
CA ALA A 123 -3.93 9.24 -10.33
C ALA A 123 -2.72 9.20 -9.37
N ILE A 124 -1.96 8.10 -9.36
CA ILE A 124 -0.71 8.02 -8.57
C ILE A 124 0.35 9.00 -9.12
N ILE A 125 0.34 9.32 -10.42
CA ILE A 125 1.30 10.30 -11.02
C ILE A 125 0.98 11.67 -10.47
N PHE A 126 -0.30 12.02 -10.50
CA PHE A 126 -0.76 13.30 -10.01
C PHE A 126 -0.65 13.43 -8.48
N SER A 127 -0.68 12.33 -7.73
CA SER A 127 -0.46 12.35 -6.29
C SER A 127 1.03 12.41 -5.92
N LYS A 128 1.94 12.29 -6.90
CA LYS A 128 3.40 12.26 -6.70
C LYS A 128 3.78 11.31 -5.54
N THR A 129 3.15 10.14 -5.47
CA THR A 129 3.43 9.15 -4.41
C THR A 129 4.50 8.17 -4.88
N GLU A 130 5.74 8.50 -4.59
CA GLU A 130 6.90 7.84 -5.19
C GLU A 130 7.06 6.39 -4.78
N ALA A 131 6.81 6.11 -3.50
CA ALA A 131 6.83 4.75 -2.96
C ALA A 131 5.80 3.83 -3.63
N ALA A 132 4.66 4.38 -4.06
CA ALA A 132 3.64 3.61 -4.76
C ALA A 132 4.14 3.13 -6.14
N TRP A 133 4.98 3.89 -6.83
CA TRP A 133 5.56 3.47 -8.11
C TRP A 133 6.44 2.26 -7.99
N ILE A 134 7.34 2.29 -7.01
CA ILE A 134 8.26 1.20 -6.75
C ILE A 134 7.45 -0.03 -6.32
N ALA A 135 6.49 0.15 -5.43
CA ALA A 135 5.62 -0.92 -4.94
C ALA A 135 4.80 -1.58 -6.06
N VAL A 136 4.15 -0.79 -6.93
CA VAL A 136 3.40 -1.28 -8.09
C VAL A 136 4.34 -1.96 -9.09
N GLY A 137 5.48 -1.34 -9.41
CA GLY A 137 6.47 -1.89 -10.34
C GLY A 137 6.96 -3.26 -9.90
N CYS A 138 7.35 -3.41 -8.63
CA CYS A 138 7.76 -4.69 -8.07
C CYS A 138 6.62 -5.72 -8.04
N GLY A 139 5.40 -5.31 -7.67
CA GLY A 139 4.24 -6.22 -7.68
C GLY A 139 3.90 -6.75 -9.08
N LEU A 140 3.89 -5.87 -10.08
CA LEU A 140 3.68 -6.22 -11.49
C LEU A 140 4.84 -7.06 -12.04
N PHE A 141 6.08 -6.72 -11.69
CA PHE A 141 7.26 -7.49 -12.09
C PHE A 141 7.16 -8.94 -11.58
N ILE A 142 6.89 -9.14 -10.29
CA ILE A 142 6.69 -10.48 -9.71
C ILE A 142 5.55 -11.20 -10.43
N PHE A 143 4.40 -10.57 -10.62
CA PHE A 143 3.28 -11.17 -11.36
C PHE A 143 3.72 -11.68 -12.75
N CYS A 144 4.41 -10.83 -13.52
CA CYS A 144 4.83 -11.15 -14.88
C CYS A 144 5.89 -12.26 -14.94
N LEU A 145 6.76 -12.40 -13.94
CA LEU A 145 7.73 -13.51 -13.88
C LEU A 145 7.05 -14.89 -13.85
N PHE A 146 5.86 -14.98 -13.24
CA PHE A 146 5.09 -16.22 -13.16
C PHE A 146 4.23 -16.50 -14.42
N LYS A 147 4.09 -15.54 -15.35
CA LYS A 147 3.41 -15.75 -16.64
C LYS A 147 4.45 -15.93 -17.76
N LYS A 148 4.52 -17.11 -18.38
CA LYS A 148 5.58 -17.48 -19.35
C LYS A 148 5.68 -16.48 -20.51
N GLU A 149 4.53 -16.04 -21.02
CA GLU A 149 4.39 -15.07 -22.10
C GLU A 149 4.82 -13.64 -21.72
N LEU A 150 4.78 -13.26 -20.44
CA LEU A 150 5.16 -11.93 -19.97
C LEU A 150 6.57 -11.89 -19.35
N ARG A 151 7.13 -13.06 -19.00
CA ARG A 151 8.39 -13.16 -18.26
C ARG A 151 9.55 -12.47 -18.96
N ILE A 152 9.78 -12.77 -20.24
CA ILE A 152 10.90 -12.20 -20.99
C ILE A 152 10.70 -10.69 -21.14
N LEU A 153 9.49 -10.25 -21.46
CA LEU A 153 9.17 -8.82 -21.55
C LEU A 153 9.44 -8.10 -20.22
N ALA A 154 9.02 -8.67 -19.09
CA ALA A 154 9.26 -8.08 -17.78
C ALA A 154 10.75 -7.99 -17.43
N ILE A 155 11.53 -9.03 -17.74
CA ILE A 155 12.99 -9.02 -17.55
C ILE A 155 13.64 -7.96 -18.44
N VAL A 156 13.25 -7.88 -19.71
CA VAL A 156 13.79 -6.87 -20.65
C VAL A 156 13.45 -5.46 -20.19
N ILE A 157 12.22 -5.19 -19.77
CA ILE A 157 11.81 -3.89 -19.23
C ILE A 157 12.61 -3.55 -17.96
N ALA A 158 12.75 -4.49 -17.03
CA ALA A 158 13.51 -4.28 -15.80
C ALA A 158 14.99 -3.97 -16.09
N VAL A 159 15.63 -4.76 -16.97
CA VAL A 159 17.02 -4.53 -17.39
C VAL A 159 17.15 -3.20 -18.13
N ALA A 160 16.22 -2.86 -19.04
CA ALA A 160 16.23 -1.58 -19.74
C ALA A 160 16.12 -0.39 -18.77
N ILE A 161 15.23 -0.45 -17.77
CA ILE A 161 15.11 0.58 -16.74
C ILE A 161 16.42 0.71 -15.96
N ILE A 162 17.02 -0.40 -15.52
CA ILE A 162 18.29 -0.39 -14.78
C ILE A 162 19.42 0.20 -15.64
N LEU A 163 19.50 -0.17 -16.92
CA LEU A 163 20.50 0.37 -17.85
C LEU A 163 20.29 1.87 -18.11
N ILE A 164 19.05 2.31 -18.36
CA ILE A 164 18.73 3.73 -18.57
C ILE A 164 19.12 4.55 -17.33
N ILE A 165 18.75 4.09 -16.13
CA ILE A 165 19.12 4.76 -14.87
C ILE A 165 20.64 4.72 -14.66
N GLY A 166 21.30 3.59 -14.93
CA GLY A 166 22.73 3.43 -14.68
C GLY A 166 23.64 4.21 -15.65
N LEU A 167 23.22 4.33 -16.91
CA LEU A 167 23.99 4.95 -17.99
C LEU A 167 23.72 6.44 -18.17
N THR A 168 22.59 6.96 -17.66
CA THR A 168 22.20 8.37 -17.79
C THR A 168 22.25 9.08 -16.44
N PRO A 169 23.28 9.91 -16.16
CA PRO A 169 23.44 10.60 -14.88
C PRO A 169 22.22 11.42 -14.46
N GLU A 170 21.52 12.05 -15.40
CA GLU A 170 20.31 12.86 -15.15
C GLU A 170 19.18 12.06 -14.47
N TYR A 171 19.09 10.75 -14.74
CA TYR A 171 18.15 9.86 -14.07
C TYR A 171 18.78 9.18 -12.85
N ARG A 172 20.09 8.90 -12.89
CA ARG A 172 20.81 8.24 -11.81
C ARG A 172 20.79 9.06 -10.52
N GLU A 173 21.16 10.33 -10.58
CA GLU A 173 21.37 11.15 -9.39
C GLU A 173 20.07 11.33 -8.57
N PRO A 174 18.92 11.70 -9.17
CA PRO A 174 17.67 11.82 -8.40
C PRO A 174 17.18 10.47 -7.83
N VAL A 175 17.42 9.37 -8.55
CA VAL A 175 17.09 8.02 -8.05
C VAL A 175 17.97 7.65 -6.86
N MET A 176 19.28 7.90 -6.95
CA MET A 176 20.22 7.63 -5.86
C MET A 176 19.96 8.52 -4.65
N GLU A 177 19.63 9.79 -4.84
CA GLU A 177 19.24 10.71 -3.78
C GLU A 177 18.07 10.14 -2.97
N LYS A 178 17.01 9.67 -3.64
CA LYS A 178 15.83 9.09 -3.01
C LYS A 178 16.08 7.73 -2.37
N LEU A 179 16.81 6.85 -3.05
CA LEU A 179 17.17 5.53 -2.52
C LEU A 179 18.03 5.64 -1.25
N LEU A 180 18.89 6.65 -1.19
CA LEU A 180 19.72 6.94 -0.03
C LEU A 180 19.05 7.87 0.99
N LEU A 181 17.78 8.23 0.78
CA LEU A 181 16.99 9.12 1.65
C LEU A 181 17.69 10.46 1.93
N LYS A 182 18.39 11.00 0.93
CA LYS A 182 19.13 12.28 1.02
C LYS A 182 18.28 13.50 0.69
N ASP A 183 17.11 13.30 0.10
CA ASP A 183 16.12 14.34 -0.14
C ASP A 183 15.47 14.78 1.19
N TRP A 184 14.74 15.90 1.17
CA TRP A 184 14.07 16.41 2.37
C TRP A 184 13.11 15.38 3.00
N SER A 185 12.34 14.65 2.18
CA SER A 185 11.40 13.65 2.70
C SER A 185 12.15 12.48 3.33
N GLY A 186 13.29 12.07 2.75
CA GLY A 186 14.20 11.10 3.34
C GLY A 186 14.78 11.55 4.68
N HIS A 187 15.29 12.79 4.76
CA HIS A 187 15.84 13.39 5.98
C HIS A 187 14.83 13.41 7.13
N VAL A 188 13.59 13.83 6.83
CA VAL A 188 12.49 13.83 7.81
C VAL A 188 12.22 12.41 8.32
N ARG A 189 12.12 11.41 7.41
CA ARG A 189 11.92 10.01 7.82
C ARG A 189 13.06 9.47 8.68
N LEU A 190 14.31 9.68 8.26
CA LEU A 190 15.47 9.20 9.02
C LEU A 190 15.51 9.79 10.43
N THR A 191 15.22 11.08 10.56
CA THR A 191 15.16 11.76 11.86
C THR A 191 14.05 11.15 12.74
N ILE A 192 12.83 11.03 12.21
CA ILE A 192 11.69 10.44 12.93
C ILE A 192 11.99 8.98 13.32
N TRP A 193 12.63 8.20 12.44
CA TRP A 193 12.97 6.80 12.72
C TRP A 193 14.00 6.67 13.82
N GLN A 194 15.01 7.53 13.84
CA GLN A 194 16.02 7.58 14.91
C GLN A 194 15.36 7.95 16.25
N GLU A 195 14.52 8.98 16.29
CA GLU A 195 13.82 9.38 17.51
C GLU A 195 12.84 8.29 17.97
N SER A 196 12.14 7.64 17.04
CA SER A 196 11.24 6.50 17.32
C SER A 196 11.99 5.33 17.94
N TRP A 197 13.19 5.07 17.44
CA TRP A 197 14.04 4.02 17.96
C TRP A 197 14.47 4.29 19.40
N GLU A 198 14.90 5.51 19.71
CA GLU A 198 15.23 5.91 21.09
C GLU A 198 14.02 5.79 22.02
N MET A 199 12.83 6.18 21.55
CA MET A 199 11.59 5.96 22.30
C MET A 199 11.35 4.46 22.55
N LEU A 200 11.46 3.62 21.52
CA LEU A 200 11.23 2.17 21.61
C LEU A 200 12.20 1.46 22.55
N LYS A 201 13.45 1.93 22.70
CA LYS A 201 14.38 1.38 23.70
C LYS A 201 13.83 1.47 25.13
N THR A 202 12.99 2.47 25.42
CA THR A 202 12.35 2.61 26.74
C THR A 202 11.08 1.77 26.90
N LYS A 203 10.46 1.35 25.78
CA LYS A 203 9.22 0.55 25.75
C LYS A 203 9.30 -0.57 24.71
N PRO A 204 10.26 -1.51 24.81
CA PRO A 204 10.59 -2.42 23.71
C PRO A 204 9.54 -3.51 23.45
N VAL A 205 8.67 -3.81 24.41
CA VAL A 205 7.67 -4.88 24.25
C VAL A 205 6.35 -4.32 23.72
N PHE A 206 5.78 -3.33 24.42
CA PHE A 206 4.43 -2.83 24.15
C PHE A 206 4.41 -1.53 23.33
N GLY A 207 5.55 -0.91 23.07
CA GLY A 207 5.63 0.39 22.42
C GLY A 207 4.93 1.51 23.21
N ALA A 208 4.47 2.53 22.49
CA ALA A 208 3.64 3.60 23.03
C ALA A 208 2.18 3.14 23.29
N GLY A 209 1.74 2.11 22.55
CA GLY A 209 0.35 1.66 22.50
C GLY A 209 -0.50 2.54 21.59
N LEU A 210 -1.65 2.01 21.16
CA LEU A 210 -2.56 2.66 20.21
C LEU A 210 -2.85 4.14 20.53
N SER A 211 -2.78 4.99 19.51
CA SER A 211 -2.93 6.46 19.60
C SER A 211 -1.88 7.14 20.49
N GLY A 212 -0.85 6.42 20.93
CA GLY A 212 0.09 6.86 21.94
C GLY A 212 1.38 7.44 21.39
N TYR A 213 1.71 7.17 20.12
CA TYR A 213 2.98 7.55 19.53
C TYR A 213 3.31 9.05 19.68
N PRO A 214 2.43 10.02 19.33
CA PRO A 214 2.78 11.44 19.45
C PRO A 214 3.15 11.86 20.87
N LEU A 215 2.38 11.42 21.87
CA LEU A 215 2.66 11.76 23.27
C LEU A 215 3.94 11.08 23.77
N ALA A 216 4.16 9.83 23.38
CA ALA A 216 5.34 9.08 23.78
C ALA A 216 6.63 9.64 23.16
N MET A 217 6.54 10.33 22.01
CA MET A 217 7.67 10.95 21.32
C MET A 217 8.13 12.28 21.91
N ILE A 218 7.29 13.00 22.66
CA ILE A 218 7.63 14.32 23.22
C ILE A 218 9.02 14.36 23.89
N PRO A 219 9.41 13.41 24.76
CA PRO A 219 10.71 13.45 25.43
C PRO A 219 11.91 13.13 24.52
N PHE A 220 11.66 12.52 23.35
CA PHE A 220 12.69 12.03 22.43
C PHE A 220 12.85 12.94 21.20
N HIS A 221 11.86 13.79 20.96
CA HIS A 221 11.82 14.69 19.82
C HIS A 221 12.79 15.87 20.03
N LYS A 222 13.85 15.91 19.21
CA LYS A 222 14.91 16.91 19.26
C LYS A 222 14.85 17.87 18.06
N ALA A 223 14.34 17.40 16.93
CA ALA A 223 14.26 18.17 15.70
C ALA A 223 13.03 19.10 15.68
N SER A 224 13.08 20.21 16.42
CA SER A 224 11.95 21.15 16.58
C SER A 224 11.40 21.77 15.28
N TYR A 225 12.13 21.67 14.17
CA TYR A 225 11.68 22.09 12.84
C TYR A 225 10.82 21.03 12.12
N ILE A 226 10.69 19.83 12.69
CA ILE A 226 9.84 18.74 12.22
C ILE A 226 8.69 18.61 13.22
N GLU A 227 7.46 18.51 12.75
CA GLU A 227 6.33 18.25 13.64
C GLU A 227 6.35 16.80 14.18
N ILE A 228 5.73 16.58 15.34
CA ILE A 228 5.50 15.22 15.83
C ILE A 228 4.31 14.63 15.06
N PHE A 229 4.62 13.81 14.05
CA PHE A 229 3.61 13.12 13.25
C PHE A 229 2.84 12.06 14.05
N GLN A 230 1.66 11.71 13.53
CA GLN A 230 0.83 10.64 14.10
C GLN A 230 1.54 9.27 14.10
N TYR A 231 2.40 9.02 13.11
CA TYR A 231 3.08 7.73 12.92
C TYR A 231 4.51 7.94 12.39
N PRO A 232 5.41 6.95 12.58
CA PRO A 232 6.79 7.04 12.11
C PRO A 232 6.97 6.85 10.58
N HIS A 233 5.89 6.73 9.80
CA HIS A 233 5.94 6.49 8.35
C HIS A 233 6.84 5.30 7.92
N ASN A 234 6.81 4.23 8.71
CA ASN A 234 7.43 2.94 8.40
C ASN A 234 6.62 1.85 9.09
N PHE A 235 6.16 0.84 8.35
CA PHE A 235 5.25 -0.16 8.90
C PHE A 235 5.85 -0.93 10.09
N VAL A 236 7.16 -1.19 10.10
CA VAL A 236 7.84 -1.92 11.18
C VAL A 236 7.79 -1.11 12.47
N LEU A 237 8.26 0.14 12.39
CA LEU A 237 8.21 1.05 13.53
C LEU A 237 6.77 1.32 13.94
N ASN A 238 5.85 1.46 12.99
CA ASN A 238 4.47 1.78 13.32
C ASN A 238 3.78 0.65 14.08
N PHE A 239 3.87 -0.60 13.61
CA PHE A 239 3.32 -1.74 14.35
C PHE A 239 3.99 -1.91 15.73
N TRP A 240 5.31 -1.71 15.81
CA TRP A 240 6.01 -1.84 17.07
C TRP A 240 5.61 -0.75 18.07
N THR A 241 5.52 0.50 17.62
CA THR A 241 5.13 1.62 18.49
C THR A 241 3.66 1.53 18.93
N GLU A 242 2.75 1.11 18.06
CA GLU A 242 1.31 1.15 18.33
C GLU A 242 0.77 -0.15 18.97
N ILE A 243 1.28 -1.32 18.56
CA ILE A 243 0.78 -2.64 19.03
C ILE A 243 1.83 -3.39 19.85
N GLY A 244 3.10 -3.05 19.70
CA GLY A 244 4.22 -3.78 20.29
C GLY A 244 4.79 -4.85 19.37
N ILE A 245 5.88 -5.47 19.82
CA ILE A 245 6.65 -6.43 19.03
C ILE A 245 5.82 -7.66 18.63
N LEU A 246 4.89 -8.09 19.48
CA LEU A 246 4.01 -9.22 19.18
C LEU A 246 3.02 -8.90 18.04
N GLY A 247 2.52 -7.67 17.99
CA GLY A 247 1.66 -7.22 16.89
C GLY A 247 2.40 -7.18 15.55
N LEU A 248 3.64 -6.67 15.56
CA LEU A 248 4.52 -6.69 14.40
C LEU A 248 4.79 -8.12 13.92
N ILE A 249 5.15 -9.04 14.83
CA ILE A 249 5.40 -10.45 14.49
C ILE A 249 4.15 -11.10 13.91
N ALA A 250 2.97 -10.87 14.51
CA ALA A 250 1.71 -11.42 14.01
C ALA A 250 1.40 -10.92 12.59
N TRP A 251 1.55 -9.61 12.35
CA TRP A 251 1.31 -9.03 11.02
C TRP A 251 2.29 -9.56 9.98
N LEU A 252 3.59 -9.63 10.31
CA LEU A 252 4.62 -10.20 9.43
C LEU A 252 4.34 -11.67 9.12
N TRP A 253 3.95 -12.45 10.13
CA TRP A 253 3.62 -13.87 9.98
C TRP A 253 2.41 -14.08 9.05
N LEU A 254 1.33 -13.32 9.24
CA LEU A 254 0.14 -13.39 8.39
C LEU A 254 0.46 -13.01 6.94
N SER A 255 1.17 -11.89 6.74
CA SER A 255 1.60 -11.43 5.42
C SER A 255 2.52 -12.44 4.74
N ALA A 256 3.50 -13.02 5.46
CA ALA A 256 4.40 -14.04 4.94
C ALA A 256 3.66 -15.34 4.59
N LYS A 257 2.67 -15.75 5.39
CA LYS A 257 1.82 -16.91 5.09
C LYS A 257 1.02 -16.69 3.82
N ALA A 258 0.36 -15.54 3.67
CA ALA A 258 -0.41 -15.20 2.48
C ALA A 258 0.48 -15.15 1.22
N PHE A 259 1.65 -14.51 1.32
CA PHE A 259 2.62 -14.44 0.22
C PHE A 259 3.15 -15.82 -0.19
N LYS A 260 3.63 -16.61 0.78
CA LYS A 260 4.10 -17.98 0.54
C LYS A 260 3.01 -18.84 -0.08
N TYR A 261 1.78 -18.71 0.42
CA TYR A 261 0.65 -19.48 -0.07
C TYR A 261 0.31 -19.13 -1.53
N GLY A 262 0.26 -17.83 -1.86
CA GLY A 262 0.06 -17.35 -3.23
C GLY A 262 1.17 -17.80 -4.18
N LEU A 263 2.44 -17.78 -3.74
CA LEU A 263 3.56 -18.27 -4.54
C LEU A 263 3.52 -19.78 -4.76
N GLN A 264 3.19 -20.58 -3.75
CA GLN A 264 3.11 -22.04 -3.88
C GLN A 264 1.97 -22.49 -4.80
N ASN A 265 0.92 -21.66 -4.93
CA ASN A 265 -0.27 -21.96 -5.72
C ASN A 265 -0.42 -20.98 -6.90
N TRP A 266 0.68 -20.47 -7.43
CA TRP A 266 0.67 -19.38 -8.43
C TRP A 266 -0.13 -19.71 -9.71
N GLN A 267 -0.33 -20.99 -10.03
CA GLN A 267 -1.15 -21.45 -11.15
C GLN A 267 -2.66 -21.34 -10.88
N LYS A 268 -3.09 -21.34 -9.60
CA LYS A 268 -4.50 -21.15 -9.24
C LYS A 268 -4.94 -19.72 -9.52
N GLU A 269 -6.22 -19.56 -9.81
CA GLU A 269 -6.84 -18.25 -10.03
C GLU A 269 -6.66 -17.35 -8.80
N PHE A 270 -6.43 -16.06 -9.03
CA PHE A 270 -6.22 -15.02 -8.01
C PHE A 270 -4.98 -15.13 -7.12
N SER A 271 -4.19 -16.22 -7.18
CA SER A 271 -2.97 -16.37 -6.37
C SER A 271 -1.96 -15.24 -6.53
N LEU A 272 -1.70 -14.83 -7.77
CA LEU A 272 -0.75 -13.75 -8.03
C LEU A 272 -1.27 -12.37 -7.60
N ILE A 273 -2.59 -12.20 -7.42
CA ILE A 273 -3.16 -10.97 -6.85
C ILE A 273 -2.72 -10.83 -5.39
N ILE A 274 -2.75 -11.92 -4.60
CA ILE A 274 -2.27 -11.89 -3.21
C ILE A 274 -0.77 -11.62 -3.15
N VAL A 275 0.01 -12.27 -4.01
CA VAL A 275 1.47 -12.07 -4.09
C VAL A 275 1.77 -10.61 -4.37
N GLY A 276 1.13 -10.02 -5.38
CA GLY A 276 1.33 -8.60 -5.71
C GLY A 276 0.78 -7.66 -4.64
N PHE A 277 -0.37 -7.96 -4.01
CA PHE A 277 -0.91 -7.20 -2.87
C PHE A 277 0.09 -7.13 -1.72
N VAL A 278 0.60 -8.28 -1.26
CA VAL A 278 1.56 -8.34 -0.15
C VAL A 278 2.87 -7.65 -0.53
N THR A 279 3.31 -7.77 -1.78
CA THR A 279 4.47 -7.04 -2.31
C THR A 279 4.28 -5.53 -2.20
N VAL A 280 3.12 -5.03 -2.64
CA VAL A 280 2.82 -3.60 -2.62
C VAL A 280 2.80 -3.05 -1.20
N ILE A 281 2.09 -3.71 -0.27
CA ILE A 281 2.00 -3.21 1.11
C ILE A 281 3.35 -3.26 1.82
N ILE A 282 4.20 -4.25 1.55
CA ILE A 282 5.54 -4.33 2.17
C ILE A 282 6.42 -3.20 1.62
N ILE A 283 6.51 -3.07 0.30
CA ILE A 283 7.42 -2.10 -0.33
C ILE A 283 6.97 -0.67 -0.05
N HIS A 284 5.68 -0.35 -0.24
CA HIS A 284 5.17 0.97 0.09
C HIS A 284 5.29 1.23 1.60
N GLY A 285 5.03 0.21 2.43
CA GLY A 285 5.11 0.31 3.88
C GLY A 285 6.51 0.61 4.43
N LEU A 286 7.59 0.40 3.67
CA LEU A 286 8.93 0.77 4.12
C LEU A 286 9.06 2.27 4.41
N VAL A 287 8.22 3.08 3.77
CA VAL A 287 8.25 4.55 3.87
C VAL A 287 6.87 5.19 4.10
N ASP A 288 5.85 4.37 4.41
CA ASP A 288 4.51 4.82 4.79
C ASP A 288 3.75 3.76 5.62
N VAL A 289 2.45 3.99 5.88
CA VAL A 289 1.60 3.19 6.78
C VAL A 289 0.47 2.51 6.00
N PRO A 290 0.64 1.25 5.56
CA PRO A 290 -0.33 0.55 4.71
C PRO A 290 -1.43 -0.19 5.46
N TYR A 291 -1.56 -0.02 6.79
CA TYR A 291 -2.52 -0.78 7.60
C TYR A 291 -3.31 0.04 8.63
N LEU A 292 -2.67 0.93 9.40
CA LEU A 292 -3.30 1.67 10.52
C LEU A 292 -4.22 2.82 10.05
N LYS A 293 -5.22 2.46 9.24
CA LYS A 293 -6.30 3.28 8.69
C LYS A 293 -7.46 2.36 8.28
N ASN A 294 -8.72 2.76 8.50
CA ASN A 294 -9.91 1.92 8.31
C ASN A 294 -9.98 1.20 6.95
N ASP A 295 -9.86 1.96 5.88
CA ASP A 295 -9.91 1.49 4.49
C ASP A 295 -8.80 0.47 4.19
N LEU A 296 -7.58 0.76 4.64
CA LEU A 296 -6.42 -0.09 4.41
C LEU A 296 -6.46 -1.37 5.24
N ALA A 297 -6.94 -1.31 6.49
CA ALA A 297 -7.13 -2.48 7.33
C ALA A 297 -8.20 -3.41 6.72
N MET A 298 -9.35 -2.87 6.32
CA MET A 298 -10.41 -3.65 5.65
C MET A 298 -9.90 -4.31 4.37
N MET A 299 -9.11 -3.58 3.56
CA MET A 299 -8.49 -4.12 2.35
C MET A 299 -7.49 -5.24 2.66
N TYR A 300 -6.63 -5.07 3.68
CA TYR A 300 -5.69 -6.11 4.12
C TYR A 300 -6.40 -7.41 4.48
N TRP A 301 -7.44 -7.33 5.29
CA TRP A 301 -8.22 -8.48 5.72
C TRP A 301 -9.03 -9.11 4.57
N LEU A 302 -9.49 -8.32 3.59
CA LEU A 302 -10.08 -8.82 2.35
C LEU A 302 -9.10 -9.70 1.56
N PHE A 303 -7.88 -9.23 1.32
CA PHE A 303 -6.88 -10.00 0.57
C PHE A 303 -6.32 -11.19 1.35
N LEU A 304 -6.27 -11.12 2.70
CA LEU A 304 -6.01 -12.32 3.51
C LEU A 304 -7.13 -13.36 3.35
N GLY A 305 -8.39 -12.93 3.32
CA GLY A 305 -9.55 -13.80 3.08
C GLY A 305 -9.46 -14.55 1.74
N LEU A 306 -8.89 -13.91 0.71
CA LEU A 306 -8.69 -14.53 -0.60
C LEU A 306 -7.78 -15.77 -0.52
N SER A 307 -6.82 -15.79 0.40
CA SER A 307 -5.94 -16.96 0.60
C SER A 307 -6.73 -18.22 0.98
N PHE A 308 -7.85 -18.06 1.69
CA PHE A 308 -8.71 -19.17 2.09
C PHE A 308 -9.56 -19.71 0.94
N TYR A 309 -9.95 -18.85 0.00
CA TYR A 309 -10.62 -19.28 -1.23
C TYR A 309 -9.67 -20.10 -2.09
N ILE A 310 -8.44 -19.64 -2.29
CA ILE A 310 -7.42 -20.33 -3.09
C ILE A 310 -7.03 -21.68 -2.48
N LYS A 311 -7.17 -21.84 -1.16
CA LYS A 311 -6.93 -23.11 -0.46
C LYS A 311 -7.95 -24.20 -0.75
N LYS A 312 -9.16 -23.83 -1.13
CA LYS A 312 -10.16 -24.79 -1.60
C LYS A 312 -9.80 -25.30 -3.00
#